data_AF-A0A7W9C853-F1
#
_entry.id   AF-A0A7W9C853-F1
#
_cell.length_a   1.000
_cell.length_b   1.000
_cell.length_c   1.000
_cell.angle_alpha   90.00
_cell.angle_beta   90.00
_cell.angle_gamma   90.00
#
_symmetry.space_group_name_H-M   'P 1'
#
loop_
_entity.id
_entity.type
_entity.pdbx_description
1 polymer ?
#
loop_
_entity_poly.entity_id
_entity_poly.type
_entity_poly.pdbx_seq_one_letter_code
_entity_poly.pdbx_strand_id
1 'polypeptide(L)'
;MVEGHLEKVSHGLYMAPRQSRFGRAPARPEKLIKAFLKDDRFLMMSPSAFNGLGVGTTQLYNESIVYNLRRQGRFELGGLTYDFRRTPSVPSRLNAEVLLVALLLSTHRLAEDRTDLVPRVLERARALNPDRLAQAARDFGSARASRFLRRVLHTR
;
A
#
# COMPACT_ATOMS: atom_id res chain seq x y z
N MET A 1 -18.28 -1.88 -35.64
CA MET A 1 -17.85 -0.75 -34.80
C MET A 1 -18.43 -1.01 -33.42
N VAL A 2 -17.62 -1.26 -32.38
CA VAL A 2 -18.16 -1.47 -31.03
C VAL A 2 -18.15 -0.11 -30.35
N GLU A 3 -19.33 0.49 -30.15
CA GLU A 3 -19.49 1.71 -29.37
C GLU A 3 -18.89 1.50 -27.97
N GLY A 4 -17.87 2.28 -27.66
CA GLY A 4 -17.15 2.22 -26.38
C GLY A 4 -18.03 2.76 -25.26
N HIS A 5 -18.84 1.91 -24.64
CA HIS A 5 -19.60 2.27 -23.46
C HIS A 5 -18.66 2.54 -22.29
N LEU A 6 -18.59 3.80 -21.88
CA LEU A 6 -17.89 4.25 -20.69
C LEU A 6 -18.77 4.00 -19.46
N GLU A 7 -18.25 3.25 -18.49
CA GLU A 7 -18.91 2.99 -17.21
C GLU A 7 -18.41 4.00 -16.17
N LYS A 8 -19.34 4.69 -15.50
CA LYS A 8 -18.99 5.65 -14.43
C LYS A 8 -18.52 4.88 -13.20
N VAL A 9 -17.34 5.21 -12.71
CA VAL A 9 -16.68 4.54 -11.56
C VAL A 9 -16.50 5.46 -10.37
N SER A 10 -16.54 6.78 -10.58
CA SER A 10 -16.62 7.81 -9.54
C SER A 10 -17.05 9.15 -10.15
N HIS A 11 -17.23 10.20 -9.36
CA HIS A 11 -17.57 11.53 -9.87
C HIS A 11 -16.45 12.04 -10.80
N GLY A 12 -16.77 12.23 -12.09
CA GLY A 12 -15.81 12.66 -13.11
C GLY A 12 -14.81 11.59 -13.56
N LEU A 13 -14.98 10.32 -13.16
CA LEU A 13 -14.12 9.20 -13.56
C LEU A 13 -14.94 8.13 -14.27
N TYR A 14 -14.50 7.79 -15.48
CA TYR A 14 -15.14 6.81 -16.35
C TYR A 14 -14.12 5.74 -16.75
N MET A 15 -14.60 4.52 -16.92
CA MET A 15 -13.80 3.34 -17.23
C MET A 15 -14.37 2.64 -18.45
N ALA A 16 -13.50 2.30 -19.41
CA ALA A 16 -13.88 1.43 -20.51
C ALA A 16 -13.62 -0.03 -20.08
N PRO A 17 -14.66 -0.88 -19.95
CA PRO A 17 -14.50 -2.26 -19.53
C PRO A 17 -13.65 -3.04 -20.55
N ARG A 18 -12.79 -3.91 -20.06
CA ARG A 18 -12.04 -4.84 -20.92
C ARG A 18 -12.89 -6.09 -21.13
N GLN A 19 -12.88 -6.65 -22.33
CA GLN A 19 -13.35 -8.01 -22.52
C GLN A 19 -12.34 -8.99 -21.92
N SER A 20 -12.83 -9.86 -21.05
CA SER A 20 -12.13 -11.03 -20.54
C SER A 20 -12.86 -12.30 -21.00
N ARG A 21 -12.25 -13.47 -20.80
CA ARG A 21 -12.85 -14.78 -21.09
C ARG A 21 -14.12 -15.05 -20.28
N PHE A 22 -14.35 -14.28 -19.20
CA PHE A 22 -15.49 -14.38 -18.29
C PHE A 22 -16.49 -13.21 -18.47
N GLY A 23 -16.38 -12.43 -19.54
CA GLY A 23 -17.24 -11.26 -19.80
C GLY A 23 -16.55 -9.92 -19.56
N ARG A 24 -17.34 -8.84 -19.39
CA ARG A 24 -16.83 -7.49 -19.12
C ARG A 24 -16.13 -7.48 -17.75
N ALA A 25 -14.86 -7.09 -17.74
CA ALA A 25 -14.07 -6.92 -16.54
C ALA A 25 -13.65 -5.46 -16.39
N PRO A 26 -13.55 -4.93 -15.15
CA PRO A 26 -13.05 -3.59 -14.94
C PRO A 26 -11.64 -3.43 -15.50
N ALA A 27 -11.29 -2.20 -15.88
CA ALA A 27 -9.90 -1.87 -16.21
C ALA A 27 -8.99 -2.28 -15.04
N ARG A 28 -7.74 -2.66 -15.37
CA ARG A 28 -6.74 -3.02 -14.36
C ARG A 28 -6.72 -1.95 -13.25
N PRO A 29 -6.80 -2.32 -11.96
CA PRO A 29 -6.90 -1.37 -10.84
C PRO A 29 -5.92 -0.20 -10.94
N GLU A 30 -4.68 -0.44 -11.37
CA GLU A 30 -3.63 0.56 -11.51
C GLU A 30 -4.01 1.69 -12.48
N LYS A 31 -4.73 1.39 -13.58
CA LYS A 31 -5.19 2.42 -14.53
C LYS A 31 -6.27 3.30 -13.90
N LEU A 32 -7.16 2.69 -13.13
CA LEU A 32 -8.24 3.40 -12.43
C LEU A 32 -7.66 4.33 -11.36
N ILE A 33 -6.72 3.81 -10.56
CA ILE A 33 -5.99 4.59 -9.55
C ILE A 33 -5.20 5.74 -10.19
N LYS A 34 -4.46 5.47 -11.28
CA LYS A 34 -3.71 6.50 -12.02
C LYS A 34 -4.62 7.62 -12.49
N ALA A 35 -5.77 7.28 -13.10
CA ALA A 35 -6.73 8.27 -13.58
C ALA A 35 -7.39 9.06 -12.43
N PHE A 36 -7.72 8.39 -11.33
CA PHE A 36 -8.30 9.03 -10.13
C PHE A 36 -7.34 10.01 -9.45
N LEU A 37 -6.05 9.66 -9.39
CA LEU A 37 -4.99 10.49 -8.84
C LEU A 37 -4.53 11.59 -9.79
N LYS A 38 -4.70 11.39 -11.11
CA LYS A 38 -4.04 12.17 -12.18
C LYS A 38 -2.52 12.19 -11.99
N ASP A 39 -1.96 11.06 -11.53
CA ASP A 39 -0.54 10.86 -11.20
C ASP A 39 -0.26 9.35 -11.27
N ASP A 40 0.95 8.95 -11.63
CA ASP A 40 1.39 7.54 -11.63
C ASP A 40 2.37 7.19 -10.51
N ARG A 41 2.72 8.16 -9.66
CA ARG A 41 3.54 7.94 -8.47
C ARG A 41 2.67 7.45 -7.33
N PHE A 42 2.42 6.15 -7.32
CA PHE A 42 1.74 5.46 -6.25
C PHE A 42 2.25 4.04 -6.07
N LEU A 43 2.04 3.48 -4.88
CA LEU A 43 2.33 2.10 -4.53
C LEU A 43 1.04 1.47 -4.02
N MET A 44 0.59 0.42 -4.71
CA MET A 44 -0.56 -0.38 -4.31
C MET A 44 -0.10 -1.65 -3.59
N MET A 45 -0.82 -2.03 -2.55
CA MET A 45 -0.62 -3.33 -1.89
C MET A 45 -1.91 -3.81 -1.23
N SER A 46 -2.07 -5.14 -1.15
CA SER A 46 -3.06 -5.73 -0.25
C SER A 46 -2.50 -5.75 1.18
N PRO A 47 -3.34 -5.51 2.21
CA PRO A 47 -2.96 -5.73 3.60
C PRO A 47 -2.42 -7.14 3.88
N SER A 48 -2.92 -8.15 3.15
CA SER A 48 -2.44 -9.54 3.25
C SER A 48 -0.95 -9.71 2.91
N ALA A 49 -0.34 -8.77 2.19
CA ALA A 49 1.09 -8.81 1.89
C ALA A 49 1.96 -8.71 3.15
N PHE A 50 1.43 -8.19 4.27
CA PHE A 50 2.15 -8.21 5.55
C PHE A 50 2.39 -9.63 6.07
N ASN A 51 1.57 -10.61 5.69
CA ASN A 51 1.74 -12.00 6.09
C ASN A 51 3.09 -12.56 5.60
N GLY A 52 3.57 -12.09 4.44
CA GLY A 52 4.90 -12.44 3.91
C GLY A 52 6.08 -11.97 4.77
N LEU A 53 5.85 -11.08 5.75
CA LEU A 53 6.88 -10.68 6.72
C LEU A 53 7.07 -11.72 7.84
N GLY A 54 6.16 -12.69 8.01
CA GLY A 54 6.27 -13.70 9.06
C GLY A 54 6.11 -13.15 10.47
N VAL A 55 5.52 -11.97 10.64
CA VAL A 55 5.32 -11.31 11.94
C VAL A 55 3.98 -11.66 12.61
N GLY A 56 3.27 -12.67 12.07
CA GLY A 56 2.02 -13.18 12.60
C GLY A 56 0.83 -12.23 12.47
N THR A 57 0.77 -11.45 11.39
CA THR A 57 -0.46 -10.77 10.97
C THR A 57 -1.41 -11.78 10.32
N THR A 58 -2.71 -11.63 10.52
CA THR A 58 -3.74 -12.46 9.85
C THR A 58 -4.77 -11.55 9.22
N GLN A 59 -4.36 -10.85 8.16
CA GLN A 59 -5.18 -9.82 7.54
C GLN A 59 -5.91 -10.38 6.31
N LEU A 60 -7.21 -10.60 6.46
CA LEU A 60 -8.15 -10.88 5.37
C LEU A 60 -9.03 -9.65 5.16
N TYR A 61 -8.46 -8.61 4.58
CA TYR A 61 -9.22 -7.42 4.20
C TYR A 61 -9.47 -7.40 2.69
N ASN A 62 -10.72 -7.17 2.31
CA ASN A 62 -11.13 -6.98 0.92
C ASN A 62 -10.91 -5.52 0.46
N GLU A 63 -9.83 -4.89 0.93
CA GLU A 63 -9.45 -3.52 0.57
C GLU A 63 -7.99 -3.45 0.15
N SER A 64 -7.65 -2.51 -0.74
CA SER A 64 -6.27 -2.24 -1.14
C SER A 64 -5.77 -0.92 -0.55
N ILE A 65 -4.52 -0.91 -0.09
CA ILE A 65 -3.85 0.30 0.36
C ILE A 65 -3.17 0.96 -0.84
N VAL A 66 -3.33 2.28 -0.97
CA VAL A 66 -2.72 3.08 -2.05
C VAL A 66 -1.91 4.22 -1.44
N TYR A 67 -0.59 4.02 -1.32
CA TYR A 67 0.33 5.10 -0.96
C TYR A 67 0.52 6.02 -2.16
N ASN A 68 0.33 7.33 -1.97
CA ASN A 68 0.32 8.30 -3.06
C ASN A 68 0.65 9.72 -2.56
N LEU A 69 0.84 10.67 -3.48
CA LEU A 69 1.20 12.05 -3.15
C LEU A 69 0.01 13.03 -3.05
N ARG A 70 -1.19 12.62 -3.49
CA ARG A 70 -2.26 13.55 -3.88
C ARG A 70 -3.48 13.49 -2.95
N ARG A 71 -3.89 12.31 -2.54
CA ARG A 71 -5.17 12.02 -1.88
C ARG A 71 -5.01 11.19 -0.62
N GLN A 72 -5.92 11.39 0.32
CA GLN A 72 -6.05 10.66 1.57
C GLN A 72 -7.52 10.27 1.74
N GLY A 73 -7.79 9.09 2.30
CA GLY A 73 -9.15 8.65 2.65
C GLY A 73 -9.54 7.35 1.95
N ARG A 74 -10.72 6.83 2.30
CA ARG A 74 -11.26 5.61 1.71
C ARG A 74 -12.19 5.95 0.54
N PHE A 75 -11.99 5.33 -0.61
CA PHE A 75 -12.79 5.55 -1.81
C PHE A 75 -13.19 4.22 -2.44
N GLU A 76 -14.42 4.15 -2.93
CA GLU A 76 -14.87 3.04 -3.78
C GLU A 76 -14.65 3.41 -5.24
N LEU A 77 -13.93 2.55 -5.98
CA LEU A 77 -13.63 2.74 -7.39
C LEU A 77 -13.85 1.42 -8.12
N GLY A 78 -14.82 1.38 -9.04
CA GLY A 78 -15.14 0.17 -9.80
C GLY A 78 -15.58 -1.00 -8.92
N GLY A 79 -16.34 -0.73 -7.85
CA GLY A 79 -16.86 -1.72 -6.90
C GLY A 79 -15.83 -2.27 -5.90
N LEU A 80 -14.62 -1.72 -5.87
CA LEU A 80 -13.57 -2.08 -4.91
C LEU A 80 -13.25 -0.90 -4.00
N THR A 81 -13.01 -1.21 -2.72
CA THR A 81 -12.62 -0.23 -1.71
C THR A 81 -11.10 -0.07 -1.66
N TYR A 82 -10.64 1.19 -1.65
CA TYR A 82 -9.23 1.56 -1.56
C TYR A 82 -8.99 2.54 -0.41
N ASP A 83 -8.01 2.25 0.46
CA ASP A 83 -7.50 3.17 1.48
C ASP A 83 -6.32 3.97 0.91
N PHE A 84 -6.60 5.19 0.46
CA PHE A 84 -5.59 6.12 -0.03
C PHE A 84 -4.86 6.77 1.15
N ARG A 85 -3.54 6.61 1.16
CA ARG A 85 -2.65 7.14 2.19
C ARG A 85 -1.68 8.11 1.56
N ARG A 86 -1.75 9.38 1.99
CA ARG A 86 -0.86 10.41 1.47
C ARG A 86 0.48 10.34 2.21
N THR A 87 1.56 10.22 1.45
CA THR A 87 2.94 10.30 1.96
C THR A 87 3.73 11.37 1.20
N PRO A 88 4.80 11.94 1.77
CA PRO A 88 5.64 12.94 1.09
C PRO A 88 6.33 12.39 -0.17
N SER A 89 6.67 11.11 -0.15
CA SER A 89 7.22 10.36 -1.29
C SER A 89 6.68 8.93 -1.26
N VAL A 90 6.84 8.19 -2.36
CA VAL A 90 6.34 6.82 -2.49
C VAL A 90 7.42 5.93 -3.10
N PRO A 91 7.70 4.74 -2.53
CA PRO A 91 8.60 3.76 -3.15
C PRO A 91 8.09 3.30 -4.51
N SER A 92 9.02 3.06 -5.44
CA SER A 92 8.67 2.62 -6.81
C SER A 92 8.31 1.14 -6.91
N ARG A 93 8.70 0.32 -5.93
CA ARG A 93 8.49 -1.13 -5.93
C ARG A 93 8.23 -1.66 -4.52
N LEU A 94 7.40 -2.70 -4.44
CA LEU A 94 7.17 -3.45 -3.22
C LEU A 94 8.29 -4.48 -3.00
N ASN A 95 8.84 -4.53 -1.79
CA ASN A 95 9.77 -5.55 -1.31
C ASN A 95 9.59 -5.73 0.20
N ALA A 96 10.37 -6.62 0.83
CA ALA A 96 10.24 -6.92 2.26
C ALA A 96 10.50 -5.68 3.15
N GLU A 97 11.50 -4.86 2.81
CA GLU A 97 11.85 -3.66 3.56
C GLU A 97 10.77 -2.58 3.44
N VAL A 98 10.24 -2.36 2.23
CA VAL A 98 9.10 -1.46 1.97
C VAL A 98 7.85 -1.94 2.70
N LEU A 99 7.57 -3.25 2.69
CA LEU A 99 6.46 -3.83 3.43
C LEU A 99 6.61 -3.63 4.94
N LEU A 100 7.81 -3.84 5.50
CA LEU A 100 8.05 -3.62 6.93
C LEU A 100 7.86 -2.16 7.31
N VAL A 101 8.35 -1.22 6.49
CA VAL A 101 8.11 0.21 6.72
C VAL A 101 6.61 0.55 6.60
N ALA A 102 5.92 0.04 5.59
CA ALA A 102 4.48 0.23 5.43
C ALA A 102 3.71 -0.31 6.65
N LEU A 103 4.13 -1.45 7.22
CA LEU A 103 3.55 -2.00 8.44
C LEU A 103 3.77 -1.07 9.62
N LEU A 104 4.98 -0.53 9.80
CA LEU A 104 5.29 0.45 10.86
C LEU A 104 4.41 1.69 10.78
N LEU A 105 4.15 2.20 9.57
CA LEU A 105 3.23 3.33 9.33
C LEU A 105 1.78 2.95 9.66
N SER A 106 1.43 1.67 9.48
CA SER A 106 0.08 1.13 9.68
C SER A 106 -0.22 0.69 11.11
N THR A 107 0.79 0.57 11.99
CA THR A 107 0.66 0.03 13.37
C THR A 107 -0.49 0.58 14.19
N HIS A 108 -0.91 1.83 13.93
CA HIS A 108 -2.01 2.44 14.66
C HIS A 108 -3.41 1.98 14.22
N ARG A 109 -3.51 1.35 13.05
CA ARG A 109 -4.73 0.89 12.39
C ARG A 109 -4.85 -0.63 12.32
N LEU A 110 -3.89 -1.35 12.92
CA LEU A 110 -3.89 -2.80 12.98
C LEU A 110 -4.85 -3.27 14.06
N ALA A 111 -5.59 -4.34 13.76
CA ALA A 111 -6.47 -4.99 14.72
C ALA A 111 -5.68 -5.83 15.74
N GLU A 112 -4.47 -6.25 15.38
CA GLU A 112 -3.59 -7.04 16.23
C GLU A 112 -3.08 -6.27 17.46
N ASP A 113 -2.90 -6.98 18.58
CA ASP A 113 -2.32 -6.40 19.79
C ASP A 113 -0.90 -5.88 19.52
N ARG A 114 -0.71 -4.59 19.78
CA ARG A 114 0.58 -3.91 19.56
C ARG A 114 1.68 -4.47 20.46
N THR A 115 1.32 -4.97 21.64
CA THR A 115 2.24 -5.52 22.63
C THR A 115 2.99 -6.73 22.09
N ASP A 116 2.29 -7.58 21.31
CA ASP A 116 2.88 -8.77 20.72
C ASP A 116 3.42 -8.55 19.31
N LEU A 117 2.86 -7.59 18.56
CA LEU A 117 3.30 -7.32 17.19
C LEU A 117 4.64 -6.59 17.16
N VAL A 118 4.85 -5.60 18.03
CA VAL A 118 6.07 -4.77 18.00
C VAL A 118 7.35 -5.60 18.16
N PRO A 119 7.48 -6.52 19.14
CA PRO A 119 8.65 -7.38 19.28
C PRO A 119 8.96 -8.17 18.01
N ARG A 120 7.95 -8.79 17.39
CA ARG A 120 8.11 -9.58 16.15
C ARG A 120 8.55 -8.71 14.96
N VAL A 121 8.01 -7.49 14.86
CA VAL A 121 8.42 -6.53 13.84
C VAL A 121 9.88 -6.08 14.06
N LEU A 122 10.30 -5.91 15.31
CA LEU A 122 11.69 -5.57 15.64
C LEU A 122 12.64 -6.71 15.26
N GLU A 123 12.32 -7.95 15.60
CA GLU A 123 13.11 -9.12 15.20
C GLU A 123 13.19 -9.23 13.68
N ARG A 124 12.06 -9.07 12.99
CA ARG A 124 12.04 -9.09 11.53
C ARG A 124 12.87 -7.97 10.92
N ALA A 125 12.83 -6.77 11.48
CA ALA A 125 13.65 -5.65 11.02
C ALA A 125 15.16 -5.94 11.15
N ARG A 126 15.58 -6.61 12.23
CA ARG A 126 16.98 -7.02 12.43
C ARG A 126 17.45 -8.09 11.44
N ALA A 127 16.53 -8.90 10.91
CA ALA A 127 16.83 -9.93 9.92
C ALA A 127 16.86 -9.41 8.46
N LEU A 128 16.42 -8.18 8.21
CA LEU A 128 16.44 -7.56 6.88
C LEU A 128 17.70 -6.70 6.68
N ASN A 129 17.95 -6.29 5.43
CA ASN A 129 19.08 -5.43 5.14
C ASN A 129 18.84 -4.01 5.72
N PRO A 130 19.72 -3.52 6.62
CA PRO A 130 19.51 -2.25 7.32
C PRO A 130 19.56 -1.03 6.38
N ASP A 131 20.41 -1.05 5.36
CA ASP A 131 20.52 0.04 4.40
C ASP A 131 19.28 0.14 3.52
N ARG A 132 18.72 -1.01 3.10
CA ARG A 132 17.47 -1.08 2.36
C ARG A 132 16.27 -0.66 3.21
N LEU A 133 16.25 -0.99 4.50
CA LEU A 133 15.23 -0.49 5.43
C LEU A 133 15.30 1.02 5.60
N ALA A 134 16.50 1.56 5.78
CA ALA A 134 16.71 3.00 5.84
C ALA A 134 16.30 3.69 4.54
N GLN A 135 16.60 3.09 3.38
CA GLN A 135 16.17 3.58 2.08
C GLN A 135 14.65 3.54 1.94
N ALA A 136 13.98 2.44 2.30
CA ALA A 136 12.52 2.34 2.25
C ALA A 136 11.84 3.43 3.10
N ALA A 137 12.38 3.75 4.29
CA ALA A 137 11.86 4.82 5.12
C ALA A 137 12.05 6.22 4.50
N ARG A 138 13.17 6.46 3.81
CA ARG A 138 13.39 7.66 2.99
C ARG A 138 12.45 7.73 1.80
N ASP A 139 12.22 6.61 1.12
CA ASP A 139 11.34 6.52 -0.05
C ASP A 139 9.88 6.79 0.32
N PHE A 140 9.43 6.46 1.52
CA PHE A 140 8.14 6.90 2.06
C PHE A 140 8.15 8.34 2.61
N GLY A 141 9.31 8.97 2.75
CA GLY A 141 9.44 10.31 3.32
C GLY A 141 9.06 10.36 4.81
N SER A 142 9.14 9.23 5.53
CA SER A 142 8.65 9.13 6.90
C SER A 142 9.75 9.34 7.92
N ALA A 143 9.84 10.55 8.48
CA ALA A 143 10.75 10.87 9.57
C ALA A 143 10.51 9.99 10.81
N ARG A 144 9.25 9.60 11.06
CA ARG A 144 8.88 8.67 12.15
C ARG A 144 9.49 7.29 11.94
N ALA A 145 9.30 6.71 10.75
CA ALA A 145 9.85 5.39 10.44
C ALA A 145 11.39 5.41 10.46
N SER A 146 12.01 6.44 9.88
CA SER A 146 13.47 6.61 9.89
C SER A 146 14.03 6.71 11.31
N ARG A 147 13.38 7.46 12.20
CA ARG A 147 13.79 7.58 13.61
C ARG A 147 13.63 6.26 14.37
N PHE A 148 12.53 5.55 14.14
CA PHE A 148 12.29 4.24 14.74
C PHE A 148 13.37 3.24 14.31
N LEU A 149 13.59 3.08 13.01
CA LEU A 149 14.58 2.15 12.47
C LEU A 149 16.00 2.47 12.94
N ARG A 150 16.39 3.76 12.97
CA ARG A 150 17.68 4.16 13.56
C ARG A 150 17.83 3.68 15.00
N ARG A 151 16.82 3.91 15.85
CA ARG A 151 16.90 3.48 17.26
C ARG A 151 17.05 1.96 17.39
N VAL A 152 16.38 1.20 16.53
CA VAL A 152 16.34 -0.26 16.59
C VAL A 152 17.59 -0.91 15.99
N LEU A 153 18.15 -0.31 14.95
CA LEU A 153 19.29 -0.86 14.19
C LEU A 153 20.66 -0.38 14.73
N HIS A 154 20.71 0.73 15.47
CA HIS A 154 21.96 1.23 16.09
C HIS A 154 22.24 0.65 17.48
N THR A 155 21.32 -0.08 18.10
CA THR A 155 21.61 -0.83 19.33
C THR A 155 22.36 -2.12 18.96
N ARG A 156 23.68 -2.03 18.86
CA ARG A 156 24.62 -3.16 18.96
C ARG A 156 25.43 -3.00 20.24
#